data_AF-A0AAW8L0W2-F1
#
_entry.id   AF-A0AAW8L0W2-F1
#
_cell.length_a   1.000
_cell.length_b   1.000
_cell.length_c   1.000
_cell.angle_alpha   90.00
_cell.angle_beta   90.00
_cell.angle_gamma   90.00
#
_symmetry.space_group_name_H-M   'P 1'
#
loop_
_entity.id
_entity.type
_entity.pdbx_description
1 polymer ?
#
loop_
_entity_poly.entity_id
_entity_poly.type
_entity_poly.pdbx_seq_one_letter_code
_entity_poly.pdbx_strand_id
1 'polypeptide(L)'
;IGVLDWEMATLGDPLMDLGSALAYWVEPTDNMIFRSTRRQPTHLKGMFSRKEVVEYYLQKTGLEPQNWAFYEVFGVFRLAVIAQQIYYRYYHKQTRNPAFKDFWIVIHALHIR
;
A
#
# COMPACT_ATOMS: atom_id res chain seq x y z
N ILE A 1 10.83 19.55 -10.65
CA ILE A 1 10.11 18.64 -9.73
C ILE A 1 8.91 18.09 -10.50
N GLY A 2 8.61 16.80 -10.41
CA GLY A 2 7.50 16.19 -11.18
C GLY A 2 6.97 14.89 -10.55
N VAL A 3 5.70 14.60 -10.81
CA VAL A 3 5.05 13.32 -10.48
C VAL A 3 5.27 12.37 -11.66
N LEU A 4 5.81 11.17 -11.40
CA LEU A 4 6.22 10.20 -12.41
C LEU A 4 5.35 8.94 -12.33
N ASP A 5 5.57 8.01 -13.26
CA ASP A 5 4.96 6.67 -13.27
C ASP A 5 3.43 6.66 -13.49
N TRP A 6 3.00 7.34 -14.56
CA TRP A 6 1.58 7.49 -14.94
C TRP A 6 1.01 6.29 -15.71
N GLU A 7 1.72 5.17 -15.81
CA GLU A 7 1.32 4.02 -16.65
C GLU A 7 0.02 3.35 -16.17
N MET A 8 -0.36 3.53 -14.90
CA MET A 8 -1.60 3.03 -14.32
C MET A 8 -2.67 4.12 -14.12
N ALA A 9 -2.45 5.34 -14.60
CA ALA A 9 -3.40 6.43 -14.40
C ALA A 9 -4.70 6.18 -15.19
N THR A 10 -5.83 6.41 -14.53
CA THR A 10 -7.16 6.25 -15.11
C THR A 10 -8.17 7.18 -14.41
N LEU A 11 -9.37 7.30 -14.96
CA LEU A 11 -10.49 7.95 -14.29
C LEU A 11 -11.13 7.00 -13.27
N GLY A 12 -11.35 7.45 -12.04
CA GLY A 12 -11.89 6.63 -10.97
C GLY A 12 -12.20 7.42 -9.69
N ASP A 13 -12.62 6.70 -8.65
CA ASP A 13 -12.86 7.26 -7.32
C ASP A 13 -11.53 7.68 -6.66
N PRO A 14 -11.34 8.95 -6.27
CA PRO A 14 -10.10 9.43 -5.65
C PRO A 14 -9.73 8.71 -4.35
N LEU A 15 -10.71 8.20 -3.60
CA LEU A 15 -10.46 7.51 -2.33
C LEU A 15 -9.87 6.11 -2.54
N MET A 16 -10.06 5.51 -3.72
CA MET A 16 -9.37 4.27 -4.11
C MET A 16 -7.87 4.49 -4.28
N ASP A 17 -7.48 5.68 -4.80
CA ASP A 17 -6.08 6.06 -4.93
C ASP A 17 -5.47 6.36 -3.56
N LEU A 18 -6.19 7.08 -2.68
CA LEU A 18 -5.76 7.31 -1.30
C LEU A 18 -5.58 6.00 -0.53
N GLY A 19 -6.54 5.07 -0.59
CA GLY A 19 -6.43 3.75 0.03
C GLY A 19 -5.24 2.95 -0.52
N SER A 20 -5.01 3.02 -1.83
CA SER A 20 -3.86 2.39 -2.48
C SER A 20 -2.52 2.98 -2.03
N ALA A 21 -2.42 4.30 -1.89
CA ALA A 21 -1.22 4.95 -1.37
C ALA A 21 -0.94 4.54 0.08
N LEU A 22 -2.00 4.46 0.91
CA LEU A 22 -1.89 4.09 2.32
C LEU A 22 -1.59 2.60 2.55
N ALA A 23 -1.81 1.74 1.56
CA ALA A 23 -1.43 0.34 1.64
C ALA A 23 0.09 0.15 1.84
N TYR A 24 0.91 1.07 1.30
CA TYR A 24 2.36 1.10 1.48
C TYR A 24 2.81 1.82 2.75
N TRP A 25 1.90 2.48 3.46
CA TRP A 25 2.20 3.25 4.66
C TRP A 25 2.48 2.32 5.83
N VAL A 26 3.69 2.43 6.36
CA VAL A 26 4.11 1.68 7.53
C VAL A 26 4.31 2.61 8.70
N GLU A 27 3.69 2.26 9.82
CA GLU A 27 3.80 2.95 11.09
C GLU A 27 4.74 2.20 12.05
N PRO A 28 5.28 2.87 13.09
CA PRO A 28 6.14 2.22 14.10
C PRO A 28 5.46 1.06 14.83
N THR A 29 4.14 1.14 14.98
CA THR A 29 3.27 0.20 15.69
C THR A 29 2.87 -1.00 14.85
N ASP A 30 3.17 -1.01 13.54
CA ASP A 30 2.88 -2.14 12.68
C ASP A 30 3.69 -3.37 13.08
N ASN A 31 3.12 -4.56 12.84
CA ASN A 31 3.79 -5.82 13.14
C ASN A 31 5.11 -5.97 12.34
N MET A 32 5.97 -6.87 12.78
CA MET A 32 7.31 -7.04 12.20
C MET A 32 7.28 -7.40 10.71
N ILE A 33 6.26 -8.12 10.24
CA ILE A 33 6.12 -8.52 8.84
C ILE A 33 5.85 -7.28 7.98
N PHE A 34 4.88 -6.44 8.32
CA PHE A 34 4.60 -5.18 7.60
C PHE A 34 5.76 -4.19 7.69
N ARG A 35 6.47 -4.16 8.83
CA ARG A 35 7.70 -3.36 8.93
C ARG A 35 8.81 -3.83 8.00
N SER A 36 8.88 -5.13 7.68
CA SER A 36 9.87 -5.67 6.75
C SER A 36 9.61 -5.27 5.29
N THR A 37 8.38 -4.89 4.95
CA THR A 37 7.98 -4.50 3.58
C THR A 37 8.17 -3.00 3.28
N ARG A 38 8.66 -2.23 4.25
CA ARG A 38 8.86 -0.78 4.14
C ARG A 38 9.66 -0.37 2.90
N ARG A 39 9.06 0.50 2.08
CA ARG A 39 9.73 1.16 0.95
C ARG A 39 9.93 2.67 1.14
N GLN A 40 9.24 3.25 2.12
CA GLN A 40 9.24 4.67 2.41
C GLN A 40 9.51 4.91 3.90
N PRO A 41 10.02 6.10 4.28
CA PRO A 41 10.35 6.44 5.66
C PRO A 41 9.14 6.83 6.52
N THR A 42 7.93 6.36 6.20
CA THR A 42 6.65 6.74 6.86
C THR A 42 6.57 6.43 8.35
N HIS A 43 7.44 5.55 8.83
CA HIS A 43 7.55 5.16 10.24
C HIS A 43 8.46 6.10 11.05
N LEU A 44 9.10 7.08 10.43
CA LEU A 44 9.98 8.01 11.13
C LEU A 44 9.17 9.10 11.84
N LYS A 45 9.72 9.60 12.95
CA LYS A 45 9.13 10.73 13.69
C LYS A 45 8.97 11.93 12.76
N GLY A 46 7.79 12.56 12.80
CA GLY A 46 7.45 13.73 11.97
C GLY A 46 6.69 13.39 10.69
N MET A 47 6.59 12.10 10.34
CA MET A 47 5.67 11.65 9.30
C MET A 47 4.25 11.52 9.86
N PHE A 48 3.26 11.78 9.02
CA PHE A 48 1.86 11.52 9.37
C PHE A 48 1.61 10.02 9.53
N SER A 49 0.79 9.67 10.53
CA SER A 49 0.08 8.39 10.59
C SER A 49 -0.91 8.26 9.43
N ARG A 50 -1.35 7.03 9.14
CA ARG A 50 -2.39 6.75 8.14
C ARG A 50 -3.64 7.58 8.43
N LYS A 51 -4.05 7.64 9.70
CA LYS A 51 -5.21 8.43 10.13
C LYS A 51 -5.04 9.93 9.83
N GLU A 52 -3.89 10.51 10.16
CA GLU A 52 -3.62 11.93 9.89
C GLU A 52 -3.58 12.23 8.38
N VAL A 53 -3.05 11.32 7.55
CA VAL A 53 -3.09 11.47 6.08
C VAL A 53 -4.54 11.49 5.58
N VAL A 54 -5.39 10.58 6.07
CA VAL A 54 -6.81 10.54 5.69
C VAL A 54 -7.51 11.82 6.10
N GLU A 55 -7.39 12.23 7.36
CA GLU A 55 -8.01 13.45 7.88
C GLU A 55 -7.57 14.68 7.09
N TYR A 56 -6.27 14.81 6.82
CA TYR A 56 -5.73 15.90 6.01
C TYR A 56 -6.33 15.89 4.59
N TYR A 57 -6.38 14.73 3.93
CA TYR A 57 -6.89 14.61 2.56
C TYR A 57 -8.38 14.96 2.48
N LEU A 58 -9.20 14.43 3.40
CA LEU A 58 -10.63 14.69 3.44
C LEU A 58 -10.91 16.17 3.73
N GLN A 59 -10.17 16.78 4.66
CA GLN A 59 -10.28 18.22 4.93
C GLN A 59 -9.98 19.08 3.70
N LYS A 60 -8.99 18.69 2.89
CA LYS A 60 -8.60 19.46 1.69
C LYS A 60 -9.53 19.27 0.51
N THR A 61 -10.18 18.12 0.40
CA THR A 61 -11.04 17.77 -0.73
C THR A 61 -12.52 17.99 -0.45
N GLY A 62 -12.93 18.07 0.82
CA GLY A 62 -14.34 18.13 1.22
C GLY A 62 -15.09 16.81 1.01
N LEU A 63 -14.36 15.70 0.77
CA LEU A 63 -14.95 14.38 0.62
C LEU A 63 -15.31 13.78 1.98
N GLU A 64 -16.42 13.06 2.04
CA GLU A 64 -16.91 12.39 3.24
C GLU A 64 -17.27 10.93 2.92
N PRO A 65 -16.32 9.97 3.06
CA PRO A 65 -16.60 8.57 2.80
C PRO A 65 -17.58 8.01 3.83
N GLN A 66 -18.64 7.37 3.35
CA GLN A 66 -19.56 6.63 4.21
C GLN A 66 -18.90 5.43 4.89
N ASN A 67 -17.93 4.79 4.22
CA ASN A 67 -17.21 3.63 4.74
C ASN A 67 -15.72 3.69 4.35
N TRP A 68 -14.89 4.25 5.23
CA TRP A 68 -13.44 4.30 5.02
C TRP A 68 -12.79 2.90 4.98
N ALA A 69 -13.29 1.95 5.77
CA ALA A 69 -12.70 0.61 5.88
C ALA A 69 -12.71 -0.13 4.53
N PHE A 70 -13.69 0.13 3.67
CA PHE A 70 -13.71 -0.41 2.32
C PHE A 70 -12.49 0.02 1.50
N TYR A 71 -12.12 1.30 1.52
CA TYR A 71 -10.98 1.83 0.77
C TYR A 71 -9.64 1.33 1.33
N GLU A 72 -9.55 1.20 2.66
CA GLU A 72 -8.37 0.62 3.32
C GLU A 72 -8.17 -0.85 2.90
N VAL A 73 -9.24 -1.66 2.98
CA VAL A 73 -9.20 -3.06 2.56
C VAL A 73 -8.89 -3.20 1.08
N PHE A 74 -9.49 -2.35 0.23
CA PHE A 74 -9.19 -2.33 -1.21
C PHE A 74 -7.71 -2.08 -1.48
N GLY A 75 -7.11 -1.08 -0.82
CA GLY A 75 -5.68 -0.76 -0.99
C GLY A 75 -4.79 -1.95 -0.62
N VAL A 76 -5.06 -2.58 0.52
CA VAL A 76 -4.33 -3.76 0.99
C VAL A 76 -4.51 -4.95 0.04
N PHE A 77 -5.73 -5.20 -0.43
CA PHE A 77 -6.02 -6.24 -1.42
C PHE A 77 -5.28 -5.99 -2.74
N ARG A 78 -5.28 -4.77 -3.25
CA ARG A 78 -4.53 -4.41 -4.45
C ARG A 78 -3.03 -4.65 -4.27
N LEU A 79 -2.47 -4.28 -3.12
CA LEU A 79 -1.06 -4.54 -2.80
C LEU A 79 -0.75 -6.04 -2.74
N ALA A 80 -1.67 -6.84 -2.22
CA ALA A 80 -1.59 -8.31 -2.23
C ALA A 80 -1.46 -8.87 -3.64
N VAL A 81 -2.32 -8.40 -4.55
CA VAL A 81 -2.32 -8.83 -5.96
C VAL A 81 -0.99 -8.47 -6.62
N ILE A 82 -0.46 -7.26 -6.37
CA ILE A 82 0.85 -6.84 -6.89
C ILE A 82 1.95 -7.76 -6.36
N ALA A 83 1.98 -8.04 -5.06
CA ALA A 83 2.96 -8.94 -4.46
C ALA A 83 2.87 -10.36 -5.04
N GLN A 84 1.65 -10.88 -5.24
CA GLN A 84 1.40 -12.19 -5.84
C GLN A 84 1.88 -12.27 -7.28
N GLN A 85 1.65 -11.23 -8.08
CA GLN A 85 2.13 -11.15 -9.46
C GLN A 85 3.66 -11.11 -9.53
N ILE A 86 4.31 -10.35 -8.63
CA ILE A 86 5.78 -10.33 -8.54
C ILE A 86 6.33 -11.71 -8.17
N TYR A 87 5.74 -12.38 -7.18
CA TYR A 87 6.14 -13.73 -6.78
C TYR A 87 5.93 -14.75 -7.89
N TYR A 88 4.78 -14.70 -8.60
CA TYR A 88 4.51 -15.57 -9.75
C TYR A 88 5.60 -15.47 -10.83
N ARG A 89 6.01 -14.24 -11.18
CA ARG A 89 7.10 -14.01 -12.14
C ARG A 89 8.43 -14.57 -11.64
N TYR A 90 8.72 -14.48 -10.34
CA TYR A 90 9.93 -15.05 -9.75
C TYR A 90 9.90 -16.57 -9.78
N TYR A 91 8.79 -17.19 -9.33
CA TYR A 91 8.61 -18.64 -9.31
C TYR A 91 8.79 -19.27 -10.70
N HIS A 92 8.25 -18.62 -11.74
CA HIS A 92 8.42 -19.05 -13.13
C HIS A 92 9.71 -18.56 -13.80
N LYS A 93 10.67 -18.04 -13.04
CA LYS A 93 11.99 -17.62 -13.53
C LYS A 93 11.95 -16.51 -14.60
N GLN A 94 10.84 -15.79 -14.71
CA GLN A 94 10.69 -14.60 -15.57
C GLN A 94 11.44 -13.40 -14.98
N THR A 95 11.68 -13.41 -13.66
CA THR A 95 12.65 -12.55 -12.98
C THR A 95 13.54 -13.39 -12.06
N ARG A 96 14.76 -12.92 -11.81
CA ARG A 96 15.76 -13.60 -10.97
C ARG A 96 16.12 -12.82 -9.70
N ASN A 97 15.43 -11.72 -9.42
CA ASN A 97 15.74 -10.89 -8.25
C ASN A 97 15.42 -11.65 -6.96
N PRO A 98 16.41 -11.98 -6.11
CA PRO A 98 16.19 -12.75 -4.89
C PRO A 98 15.32 -12.04 -3.86
N ALA A 99 15.15 -10.71 -3.97
CA ALA A 99 14.25 -9.96 -3.09
C ALA A 99 12.78 -10.42 -3.19
N PHE A 100 12.39 -11.06 -4.29
CA PHE A 100 11.02 -11.50 -4.54
C PHE A 100 10.73 -12.94 -4.09
N LYS A 101 11.75 -13.67 -3.62
CA LYS A 101 11.64 -15.10 -3.30
C LYS A 101 10.62 -15.38 -2.18
N ASP A 102 10.51 -14.47 -1.21
CA ASP A 102 9.70 -14.63 0.01
C ASP A 102 8.41 -13.81 -0.02
N PHE A 103 8.04 -13.24 -1.19
CA PHE A 103 6.83 -12.41 -1.30
C PHE A 103 5.54 -13.20 -1.00
N TRP A 104 5.57 -14.54 -1.15
CA TRP A 104 4.48 -15.42 -0.73
C TRP A 104 4.14 -15.30 0.76
N ILE A 105 5.13 -14.99 1.63
CA ILE A 105 4.92 -14.82 3.07
C ILE A 105 4.05 -13.59 3.35
N VAL A 106 4.35 -12.48 2.65
CA VAL A 106 3.62 -11.22 2.80
C VAL A 106 2.15 -11.41 2.42
N ILE A 107 1.89 -12.19 1.38
CA ILE A 107 0.53 -12.48 0.89
C ILE A 107 -0.25 -13.30 1.91
N HIS A 108 0.38 -14.31 2.52
CA HIS A 108 -0.26 -15.09 3.57
C HIS A 108 -0.47 -14.26 4.84
N ALA A 109 0.40 -13.29 5.15
CA ALA A 109 0.29 -12.48 6.36
C ALA A 109 -0.84 -11.43 6.35
N LEU A 110 -1.57 -11.27 5.24
CA LEU A 110 -2.62 -10.25 5.11
C LEU A 110 -3.84 -10.48 6.02
N HIS A 111 -4.08 -11.71 6.49
CA HIS A 111 -5.12 -11.99 7.48
C HIS A 111 -4.77 -11.52 8.90
N ILE A 112 -3.54 -11.05 9.13
CA ILE A 112 -2.99 -10.69 10.46
C ILE A 112 -3.03 -9.16 10.68
N ARG A 113 -3.52 -8.37 9.71
CA ARG A 113 -3.55 -6.91 9.80
C ARG A 113 -4.79 -6.38 10.52
#